data_AF-A0A951UBU0-F1
#
_entry.id   AF-A0A951UBU0-F1
#
_cell.length_a   1.000
_cell.length_b   1.000
_cell.length_c   1.000
_cell.angle_alpha   90.00
_cell.angle_beta   90.00
_cell.angle_gamma   90.00
#
_symmetry.space_group_name_H-M   'P 1'
#
loop_
_entity.id
_entity.type
_entity.pdbx_description
1 polymer ?
#
loop_
_entity_poly.entity_id
_entity_poly.type
_entity_poly.pdbx_seq_one_letter_code
_entity_poly.pdbx_strand_id
1 'polypeptide(L)'
;MDSFLKQNSTPHQEAKFHLQKLVSLEGVSKIYPSSKGDVYAVRDVTLDVQAGEFFSILGSSGSGKTTTLRLIGGFEIPEYGQVFLGGEDVTLKPPYLRDVHTVFQKYALFPQMNVAQNIACPLSVQGVAKDEIKRRVGELLRMFQIEELSDRIPSQLSGGQQQRVALARALINRPKVLLLDEPLSALDAKIREGVREELRELQRKTNITFIYVTHDQEEALALSDRIAVMHDGKVEQIGTPKEIYSRPKTHFVAQFIGKANFLVGTVLETSNEAIVVDVNGVKLRAISHNSQPTTGETVTLMIRPEQFYIGSHPEAVNQATGKVDSITYIGQLVECRVTTGIGTLTVTQLGGRESYTKDSPLSLYWSINDCVVIPPEAKP
;
A
#
# COMPACT_ATOMS: atom_id res chain seq x y z
N MET A 1 -15.49 -24.42 -14.01
CA MET A 1 -14.90 -23.07 -13.96
C MET A 1 -15.98 -22.03 -13.67
N ASP A 2 -17.10 -22.08 -14.39
CA ASP A 2 -18.25 -21.17 -14.21
C ASP A 2 -19.01 -21.28 -12.88
N SER A 3 -19.08 -22.45 -12.23
CA SER A 3 -19.90 -22.63 -11.01
C SER A 3 -19.38 -21.90 -9.77
N PHE A 4 -18.05 -21.71 -9.65
CA PHE A 4 -17.43 -21.02 -8.51
C PHE A 4 -17.55 -19.49 -8.64
N LEU A 5 -17.48 -18.97 -9.88
CA LEU A 5 -17.54 -17.54 -10.18
C LEU A 5 -18.98 -17.01 -10.29
N LYS A 6 -19.93 -17.80 -10.81
CA LYS A 6 -21.32 -17.35 -11.08
C LYS A 6 -22.22 -17.20 -9.86
N GLN A 7 -21.82 -17.67 -8.68
CA GLN A 7 -22.65 -17.51 -7.47
C GLN A 7 -22.47 -16.17 -6.76
N ASN A 8 -21.56 -15.31 -7.26
CA ASN A 8 -21.32 -13.97 -6.73
C ASN A 8 -21.86 -12.83 -7.63
N SER A 9 -22.56 -13.13 -8.72
CA SER A 9 -23.06 -12.12 -9.66
C SER A 9 -24.54 -12.29 -9.95
N THR A 10 -25.36 -11.38 -9.38
CA THR A 10 -26.70 -11.08 -9.91
C THR A 10 -26.67 -9.71 -10.61
N PRO A 11 -27.07 -9.60 -11.90
CA PRO A 11 -26.80 -8.40 -12.72
C PRO A 11 -27.53 -7.11 -12.29
N HIS A 12 -28.57 -7.21 -11.46
CA HIS A 12 -29.37 -6.05 -11.05
C HIS A 12 -28.88 -5.35 -9.77
N GLN A 13 -27.81 -5.83 -9.13
CA GLN A 13 -27.22 -5.23 -7.93
C GLN A 13 -25.91 -4.45 -8.17
N GLU A 14 -25.33 -4.54 -9.37
CA GLU A 14 -23.99 -4.01 -9.71
C GLU A 14 -23.86 -2.48 -9.55
N ALA A 15 -24.95 -1.72 -9.69
CA ALA A 15 -24.90 -0.25 -9.57
C ALA A 15 -25.04 0.30 -8.13
N LYS A 16 -25.44 -0.53 -7.15
CA LYS A 16 -25.62 -0.11 -5.74
C LYS A 16 -24.54 -0.61 -4.78
N PHE A 17 -23.72 -1.59 -5.17
CA PHE A 17 -22.65 -2.13 -4.32
C PHE A 17 -21.42 -1.23 -4.20
N HIS A 18 -21.27 -0.22 -5.06
CA HIS A 18 -20.05 0.60 -5.16
C HIS A 18 -19.77 1.56 -3.99
N LEU A 19 -20.61 1.60 -2.94
CA LEU A 19 -20.42 2.51 -1.79
C LEU A 19 -20.71 1.87 -0.42
N GLN A 20 -20.87 0.55 -0.32
CA GLN A 20 -21.10 -0.09 0.98
C GLN A 20 -19.77 -0.34 1.70
N LYS A 21 -19.58 0.31 2.85
CA LYS A 21 -18.48 0.04 3.78
C LYS A 21 -18.61 -1.41 4.27
N LEU A 22 -17.65 -2.26 3.91
CA LEU A 22 -17.63 -3.66 4.35
C LEU A 22 -16.83 -3.82 5.64
N VAL A 23 -15.73 -3.08 5.80
CA VAL A 23 -14.98 -3.02 7.06
C VAL A 23 -14.91 -1.57 7.50
N SER A 24 -15.20 -1.31 8.77
CA SER A 24 -15.03 0.01 9.37
C SER A 24 -14.37 -0.12 10.74
N LEU A 25 -13.37 0.73 10.98
CA LEU A 25 -12.82 0.99 12.30
C LEU A 25 -13.27 2.39 12.69
N GLU A 26 -13.84 2.55 13.88
CA GLU A 26 -14.31 3.83 14.40
C GLU A 26 -13.59 4.14 15.72
N GLY A 27 -12.65 5.09 15.68
CA GLY A 27 -11.89 5.54 16.85
C GLY A 27 -11.07 4.45 17.55
N VAL A 28 -10.62 3.44 16.80
CA VAL A 28 -10.05 2.22 17.37
C VAL A 28 -8.67 2.48 17.96
N SER A 29 -8.46 2.05 19.21
CA SER A 29 -7.16 2.12 19.87
C SER A 29 -6.78 0.78 20.48
N LYS A 30 -5.50 0.41 20.32
CA LYS A 30 -4.89 -0.77 20.93
C LYS A 30 -3.63 -0.40 21.70
N ILE A 31 -3.60 -0.75 22.97
CA ILE A 31 -2.54 -0.45 23.93
C ILE A 31 -1.91 -1.76 24.40
N TYR A 32 -0.59 -1.82 24.37
CA TYR A 32 0.18 -2.92 24.97
C TYR A 32 0.96 -2.40 26.18
N PRO A 33 0.84 -3.05 27.35
CA PRO A 33 1.65 -2.70 28.50
C PRO A 33 3.12 -3.05 28.23
N SER A 34 4.04 -2.17 28.61
CA SER A 34 5.48 -2.39 28.54
C SER A 34 6.15 -1.90 29.81
N SER A 35 7.34 -2.43 30.12
CA SER A 35 8.12 -2.04 31.30
C SER A 35 8.52 -0.56 31.31
N LYS A 36 8.41 0.12 30.17
CA LYS A 36 8.69 1.56 30.00
C LYS A 36 7.42 2.42 29.93
N GLY A 37 6.25 1.85 30.21
CA GLY A 37 4.94 2.49 30.07
C GLY A 37 4.12 1.90 28.92
N ASP A 38 2.85 2.28 28.87
CA ASP A 38 1.89 1.78 27.89
C ASP A 38 2.22 2.25 26.46
N VAL A 39 2.22 1.31 25.50
CA VAL A 39 2.50 1.57 24.09
C VAL A 39 1.19 1.53 23.31
N TYR A 40 0.81 2.67 22.74
CA TYR A 40 -0.31 2.75 21.80
C TYR A 40 0.12 2.21 20.44
N ALA A 41 -0.08 0.91 20.22
CA ALA A 41 0.21 0.29 18.93
C ALA A 41 -0.79 0.72 17.84
N VAL A 42 -2.02 1.05 18.22
CA VAL A 42 -3.03 1.66 17.37
C VAL A 42 -3.66 2.79 18.18
N ARG A 43 -3.79 3.98 17.60
CA ARG A 43 -4.24 5.19 18.31
C ARG A 43 -5.26 5.95 17.48
N ASP A 44 -6.51 5.89 17.92
CA ASP A 44 -7.64 6.62 17.33
C ASP A 44 -7.76 6.39 15.81
N VAL A 45 -7.65 5.14 15.38
CA VAL A 45 -7.70 4.77 13.97
C VAL A 45 -9.16 4.69 13.53
N THR A 46 -9.51 5.58 12.61
CA THR A 46 -10.76 5.54 11.86
C THR A 46 -10.46 5.28 10.40
N LEU A 47 -10.99 4.19 9.84
CA LEU A 47 -10.83 3.85 8.43
C LEU A 47 -12.02 3.04 7.92
N ASP A 48 -12.26 3.14 6.62
CA ASP A 48 -13.30 2.38 5.92
C ASP A 48 -12.72 1.67 4.69
N VAL A 49 -13.11 0.41 4.51
CA VAL A 49 -12.81 -0.42 3.35
C VAL A 49 -14.11 -0.79 2.65
N GLN A 50 -14.16 -0.59 1.34
CA GLN A 50 -15.30 -0.85 0.49
C GLN A 50 -15.36 -2.34 0.11
N ALA A 51 -16.57 -2.85 -0.14
CA ALA A 51 -16.74 -4.20 -0.66
C ALA A 51 -16.05 -4.36 -2.04
N GLY A 52 -15.28 -5.43 -2.21
CA GLY A 52 -14.53 -5.71 -3.43
C GLY A 52 -13.28 -4.85 -3.63
N GLU A 53 -12.87 -4.09 -2.61
CA GLU A 53 -11.66 -3.26 -2.66
C GLU A 53 -10.39 -4.08 -2.37
N PHE A 54 -9.30 -3.79 -3.08
CA PHE A 54 -7.95 -4.15 -2.64
C PHE A 54 -7.37 -2.99 -1.83
N PHE A 55 -7.48 -3.06 -0.51
CA PHE A 55 -7.03 -2.02 0.41
C PHE A 55 -5.72 -2.41 1.08
N SER A 56 -4.69 -1.57 0.99
CA SER A 56 -3.43 -1.82 1.68
C SER A 56 -3.24 -0.95 2.91
N ILE A 57 -2.64 -1.52 3.95
CA ILE A 57 -2.12 -0.82 5.10
C ILE A 57 -0.59 -0.85 4.99
N LEU A 58 -0.01 0.32 4.78
CA LEU A 58 1.41 0.53 4.51
C LEU A 58 2.05 1.34 5.66
N GLY A 59 3.31 1.09 5.96
CA GLY A 59 4.04 1.82 7.02
C GLY A 59 5.29 1.08 7.47
N SER A 60 6.13 1.76 8.26
CA SER A 60 7.36 1.20 8.82
C SER A 60 7.11 0.05 9.81
N SER A 61 8.15 -0.68 10.18
CA SER A 61 8.05 -1.65 11.28
C SER A 61 7.60 -0.96 12.57
N GLY A 62 6.67 -1.56 13.30
CA GLY A 62 6.12 -0.98 14.53
C GLY A 62 5.02 0.07 14.33
N SER A 63 4.65 0.45 13.11
CA SER A 63 3.63 1.48 12.87
C SER A 63 2.17 1.09 13.20
N GLY A 64 1.94 -0.15 13.64
CA GLY A 64 0.61 -0.64 14.05
C GLY A 64 -0.14 -1.49 13.03
N LYS A 65 0.40 -1.69 11.81
CA LYS A 65 -0.31 -2.39 10.71
C LYS A 65 -0.83 -3.78 11.05
N THR A 66 0.05 -4.66 11.56
CA THR A 66 -0.31 -6.04 11.93
C THR A 66 -1.29 -6.03 13.11
N THR A 67 -1.16 -5.08 14.04
CA THR A 67 -2.13 -4.90 15.13
C THR A 67 -3.50 -4.52 14.58
N THR A 68 -3.57 -3.55 13.67
CA THR A 68 -4.81 -3.16 12.97
C THR A 68 -5.45 -4.36 12.26
N LEU A 69 -4.65 -5.16 11.54
CA LEU A 69 -5.15 -6.37 10.87
C LEU A 69 -5.68 -7.41 11.87
N ARG A 70 -5.01 -7.61 13.00
CA ARG A 70 -5.43 -8.52 14.06
C ARG A 70 -6.70 -8.06 14.76
N LEU A 71 -6.89 -6.75 14.93
CA LEU A 71 -8.14 -6.17 15.45
C LEU A 71 -9.31 -6.44 14.51
N ILE A 72 -9.11 -6.33 13.18
CA ILE A 72 -10.13 -6.69 12.19
C ILE A 72 -10.41 -8.20 12.22
N GLY A 73 -9.36 -9.03 12.32
CA GLY A 73 -9.44 -10.48 12.40
C GLY A 73 -10.00 -11.03 13.73
N GLY A 74 -10.09 -10.20 14.77
CA GLY A 74 -10.53 -10.59 16.12
C GLY A 74 -9.50 -11.33 16.95
N PHE A 75 -8.23 -11.33 16.51
CA PHE A 75 -7.12 -11.90 17.29
C PHE A 75 -6.67 -10.98 18.42
N GLU A 76 -7.09 -9.72 18.37
CA GLU A 76 -6.90 -8.70 19.40
C GLU A 76 -8.25 -8.01 19.64
N ILE A 77 -8.46 -7.54 20.87
CA ILE A 77 -9.61 -6.73 21.26
C ILE A 77 -9.11 -5.31 21.53
N PRO A 78 -9.72 -4.26 20.93
CA PRO A 78 -9.30 -2.89 21.20
C PRO A 78 -9.72 -2.45 22.61
N GLU A 79 -8.95 -1.55 23.23
CA GLU A 79 -9.36 -0.91 24.48
C GLU A 79 -10.42 0.18 24.25
N TYR A 80 -10.40 0.82 23.08
CA TYR A 80 -11.34 1.86 22.69
C TYR A 80 -11.77 1.75 21.23
N GLY A 81 -12.95 2.28 20.92
CA GLY A 81 -13.51 2.29 19.57
C GLY A 81 -14.20 0.98 19.19
N GLN A 82 -14.68 0.91 17.96
CA GLN A 82 -15.49 -0.20 17.46
C GLN A 82 -15.00 -0.71 16.10
N VAL A 83 -15.18 -2.02 15.89
CA VAL A 83 -14.86 -2.71 14.64
C VAL A 83 -16.15 -3.24 14.03
N PHE A 84 -16.46 -2.82 12.81
CA PHE A 84 -17.65 -3.27 12.08
C PHE A 84 -17.27 -4.10 10.86
N LEU A 85 -18.03 -5.18 10.63
CA LEU A 85 -17.97 -6.01 9.42
C LEU A 85 -19.37 -6.14 8.82
N GLY A 86 -19.55 -5.65 7.59
CA GLY A 86 -20.84 -5.68 6.90
C GLY A 86 -21.96 -4.94 7.65
N GLY A 87 -21.61 -3.91 8.43
CA GLY A 87 -22.53 -3.15 9.29
C GLY A 87 -22.81 -3.78 10.66
N GLU A 88 -22.26 -4.97 10.95
CA GLU A 88 -22.37 -5.60 12.26
C GLU A 88 -21.17 -5.22 13.15
N ASP A 89 -21.43 -4.82 14.40
CA ASP A 89 -20.38 -4.66 15.40
C ASP A 89 -19.79 -6.03 15.77
N VAL A 90 -18.53 -6.23 15.44
CA VAL A 90 -17.79 -7.47 15.72
C VAL A 90 -16.70 -7.27 16.77
N THR A 91 -16.65 -6.12 17.44
CA THR A 91 -15.56 -5.69 18.34
C THR A 91 -15.15 -6.78 19.33
N LEU A 92 -16.13 -7.40 19.99
CA LEU A 92 -15.92 -8.46 20.99
C LEU A 92 -16.07 -9.88 20.42
N LYS A 93 -16.36 -10.03 19.12
CA LYS A 93 -16.49 -11.36 18.50
C LYS A 93 -15.11 -11.99 18.33
N PRO A 94 -14.94 -13.28 18.72
CA PRO A 94 -13.72 -14.02 18.45
C PRO A 94 -13.55 -14.31 16.95
N PRO A 95 -12.34 -14.66 16.48
CA PRO A 95 -12.03 -14.81 15.05
C PRO A 95 -12.95 -15.77 14.30
N TYR A 96 -13.32 -16.90 14.91
CA TYR A 96 -14.14 -17.94 14.28
C TYR A 96 -15.61 -17.55 14.08
N LEU A 97 -16.06 -16.42 14.66
CA LEU A 97 -17.40 -15.86 14.44
C LEU A 97 -17.40 -14.65 13.51
N ARG A 98 -16.24 -14.30 12.93
CA ARG A 98 -16.11 -13.20 11.96
C ARG A 98 -16.09 -13.76 10.54
N ASP A 99 -16.76 -13.07 9.63
CA ASP A 99 -16.83 -13.42 8.20
C ASP A 99 -15.57 -12.96 7.44
N VAL A 100 -14.41 -13.36 7.97
CA VAL A 100 -13.08 -13.00 7.48
C VAL A 100 -12.17 -14.24 7.49
N HIS A 101 -11.13 -14.22 6.67
CA HIS A 101 -10.05 -15.21 6.76
C HIS A 101 -8.69 -14.52 6.77
N THR A 102 -7.77 -14.97 7.61
CA THR A 102 -6.42 -14.38 7.73
C THR A 102 -5.36 -15.32 7.19
N VAL A 103 -4.53 -14.81 6.29
CA VAL A 103 -3.30 -15.46 5.84
C VAL A 103 -2.13 -14.76 6.53
N PHE A 104 -1.47 -15.49 7.43
CA PHE A 104 -0.33 -14.98 8.19
C PHE A 104 0.97 -15.05 7.39
N GLN A 105 1.98 -14.28 7.79
CA GLN A 105 3.30 -14.17 7.15
C GLN A 105 3.99 -15.51 6.87
N LYS A 106 3.91 -16.49 7.79
CA LYS A 106 4.49 -17.84 7.60
C LYS A 106 3.54 -18.84 6.93
N TYR A 107 2.46 -18.35 6.32
CA TYR A 107 1.34 -19.10 5.73
C TYR A 107 0.56 -20.02 6.69
N ALA A 108 1.13 -20.33 7.86
CA ALA A 108 0.56 -21.17 8.92
C ALA A 108 -0.03 -22.48 8.37
N LEU A 109 0.62 -23.10 7.39
CA LEU A 109 0.21 -24.40 6.86
C LEU A 109 0.44 -25.49 7.90
N PHE A 110 -0.46 -26.46 7.99
CA PHE A 110 -0.32 -27.60 8.86
C PHE A 110 0.73 -28.56 8.28
N PRO A 111 1.89 -28.75 8.95
CA PRO A 111 3.04 -29.44 8.34
C PRO A 111 2.80 -30.94 8.13
N GLN A 112 1.89 -31.54 8.92
CA GLN A 112 1.55 -32.96 8.85
C GLN A 112 0.40 -33.27 7.89
N MET A 113 -0.22 -32.25 7.30
CA MET A 113 -1.29 -32.39 6.32
C MET A 113 -0.73 -32.17 4.93
N ASN A 114 -1.19 -32.92 3.93
CA ASN A 114 -0.87 -32.63 2.53
C ASN A 114 -1.62 -31.36 2.05
N VAL A 115 -1.36 -30.92 0.82
CA VAL A 115 -1.99 -29.74 0.22
C VAL A 115 -3.51 -29.84 0.21
N ALA A 116 -4.07 -30.95 -0.26
CA ALA A 116 -5.52 -31.14 -0.32
C ALA A 116 -6.17 -31.09 1.06
N GLN A 117 -5.54 -31.70 2.07
CA GLN A 117 -5.98 -31.69 3.47
C GLN A 117 -5.88 -30.29 4.09
N ASN A 118 -4.79 -29.56 3.82
CA ASN A 118 -4.64 -28.17 4.27
C ASN A 118 -5.79 -27.30 3.75
N ILE A 119 -6.10 -27.42 2.46
CA ILE A 119 -7.20 -26.67 1.82
C ILE A 119 -8.55 -27.12 2.37
N ALA A 120 -8.77 -28.42 2.58
CA ALA A 120 -10.03 -28.98 3.08
C ALA A 120 -10.33 -28.66 4.55
N CYS A 121 -9.29 -28.39 5.36
CA CYS A 121 -9.37 -28.31 6.82
C CYS A 121 -10.53 -27.42 7.34
N PRO A 122 -10.75 -26.19 6.84
CA PRO A 122 -11.85 -25.34 7.32
C PRO A 122 -13.24 -25.98 7.15
N LEU A 123 -13.50 -26.63 6.01
CA LEU A 123 -14.77 -27.31 5.75
C LEU A 123 -14.93 -28.59 6.58
N SER A 124 -13.83 -29.32 6.79
CA SER A 124 -13.82 -30.53 7.61
C SER A 124 -14.19 -30.22 9.06
N VAL A 125 -13.68 -29.12 9.62
CA VAL A 125 -14.01 -28.65 10.98
C VAL A 125 -15.48 -28.23 11.08
N GLN A 126 -16.04 -27.65 10.01
CA GLN A 126 -17.46 -27.29 9.94
C GLN A 126 -18.40 -28.49 9.70
N GLY A 127 -17.86 -29.71 9.51
CA GLY A 127 -18.67 -30.90 9.28
C GLY A 127 -19.35 -30.97 7.90
N VAL A 128 -18.80 -30.28 6.89
CA VAL A 128 -19.34 -30.31 5.52
C VAL A 128 -19.21 -31.72 4.92
N ALA A 129 -20.18 -32.12 4.10
CA ALA A 129 -20.19 -33.44 3.46
C ALA A 129 -18.93 -33.69 2.62
N LYS A 130 -18.38 -34.91 2.69
CA LYS A 130 -17.11 -35.28 2.04
C LYS A 130 -17.09 -35.03 0.53
N ASP A 131 -18.20 -35.28 -0.17
CA ASP A 131 -18.30 -35.07 -1.60
C ASP A 131 -18.22 -33.58 -1.98
N GLU A 132 -18.84 -32.72 -1.17
CA GLU A 132 -18.79 -31.26 -1.35
C GLU A 132 -17.39 -30.72 -1.04
N ILE A 133 -16.72 -31.25 -0.01
CA ILE A 133 -15.31 -30.93 0.28
C ILE A 133 -14.44 -31.30 -0.93
N LYS A 134 -14.55 -32.54 -1.42
CA LYS A 134 -13.75 -33.01 -2.57
C LYS A 134 -13.99 -32.15 -3.81
N ARG A 135 -15.23 -31.76 -4.07
CA ARG A 135 -15.60 -30.87 -5.18
C ARG A 135 -14.93 -29.49 -5.05
N ARG A 136 -15.09 -28.82 -3.91
CA ARG A 136 -14.53 -27.47 -3.67
C ARG A 136 -13.01 -27.45 -3.65
N VAL A 137 -12.38 -28.44 -3.01
CA VAL A 137 -10.92 -28.60 -3.01
C VAL A 137 -10.43 -28.77 -4.44
N GLY A 138 -11.06 -29.64 -5.23
CA GLY A 138 -10.70 -29.83 -6.64
C GLY A 138 -10.86 -28.57 -7.49
N GLU A 139 -11.87 -27.74 -7.23
CA GLU A 139 -12.04 -26.45 -7.89
C GLU A 139 -10.89 -25.48 -7.57
N LEU A 140 -10.49 -25.39 -6.30
CA LEU A 140 -9.42 -24.50 -5.87
C LEU A 140 -8.04 -24.99 -6.32
N LEU A 141 -7.77 -26.29 -6.28
CA LEU A 141 -6.53 -26.85 -6.82
C LEU A 141 -6.33 -26.45 -8.28
N ARG A 142 -7.39 -26.53 -9.11
CA ARG A 142 -7.38 -26.05 -10.51
C ARG A 142 -7.22 -24.55 -10.64
N MET A 143 -7.94 -23.79 -9.82
CA MET A 143 -7.88 -22.33 -9.86
C MET A 143 -6.47 -21.80 -9.58
N PHE A 144 -5.75 -22.45 -8.67
CA PHE A 144 -4.39 -22.08 -8.28
C PHE A 144 -3.29 -22.82 -9.06
N GLN A 145 -3.65 -23.70 -10.00
CA GLN A 145 -2.71 -24.50 -10.80
C GLN A 145 -1.73 -25.30 -9.89
N ILE A 146 -2.28 -26.01 -8.90
CA ILE A 146 -1.54 -26.79 -7.90
C ILE A 146 -2.06 -28.23 -7.77
N GLU A 147 -2.78 -28.74 -8.77
CA GLU A 147 -3.36 -30.09 -8.79
C GLU A 147 -2.29 -31.17 -8.59
N GLU A 148 -1.16 -31.04 -9.28
CA GLU A 148 -0.02 -31.98 -9.19
C GLU A 148 0.68 -31.95 -7.82
N LEU A 149 0.38 -30.94 -7.00
CA LEU A 149 0.94 -30.78 -5.66
C LEU A 149 0.02 -31.30 -4.55
N SER A 150 -1.19 -31.76 -4.90
CA SER A 150 -2.27 -32.11 -3.96
C SER A 150 -1.84 -33.08 -2.85
N ASP A 151 -0.98 -34.04 -3.16
CA ASP A 151 -0.50 -35.06 -2.22
C ASP A 151 0.81 -34.68 -1.49
N ARG A 152 1.44 -33.56 -1.86
CA ARG A 152 2.67 -33.09 -1.21
C ARG A 152 2.38 -32.46 0.14
N ILE A 153 3.35 -32.54 1.04
CA ILE A 153 3.34 -31.81 2.33
C ILE A 153 4.04 -30.45 2.20
N PRO A 154 3.76 -29.46 3.07
CA PRO A 154 4.31 -28.11 2.95
C PRO A 154 5.83 -28.02 2.82
N SER A 155 6.59 -28.91 3.48
CA SER A 155 8.06 -28.93 3.41
C SER A 155 8.61 -29.32 2.03
N GLN A 156 7.77 -29.83 1.13
CA GLN A 156 8.13 -30.21 -0.25
C GLN A 156 7.73 -29.15 -1.28
N LEU A 157 7.24 -27.99 -0.83
CA LEU A 157 6.72 -26.92 -1.68
C LEU A 157 7.69 -25.72 -1.68
N SER A 158 7.77 -25.02 -2.80
CA SER A 158 8.41 -23.70 -2.85
C SER A 158 7.59 -22.66 -2.09
N GLY A 159 8.20 -21.50 -1.77
CA GLY A 159 7.49 -20.41 -1.06
C GLY A 159 6.22 -19.94 -1.79
N GLY A 160 6.29 -19.75 -3.11
CA GLY A 160 5.11 -19.39 -3.92
C GLY A 160 4.04 -20.49 -3.96
N GLN A 161 4.46 -21.77 -3.97
CA GLN A 161 3.52 -22.89 -3.87
C GLN A 161 2.81 -22.91 -2.51
N GLN A 162 3.55 -22.74 -1.40
CA GLN A 162 2.95 -22.66 -0.06
C GLN A 162 1.95 -21.51 0.04
N GLN A 163 2.26 -20.35 -0.56
CA GLN A 163 1.35 -19.23 -0.60
C GLN A 163 0.06 -19.55 -1.36
N ARG A 164 0.15 -20.16 -2.55
CA ARG A 164 -1.04 -20.58 -3.31
C ARG A 164 -1.91 -21.54 -2.52
N VAL A 165 -1.31 -22.47 -1.78
CA VAL A 165 -2.02 -23.39 -0.88
C VAL A 165 -2.71 -22.63 0.26
N ALA A 166 -2.03 -21.64 0.85
CA ALA A 166 -2.59 -20.83 1.94
C ALA A 166 -3.76 -19.95 1.47
N LEU A 167 -3.65 -19.35 0.29
CA LEU A 167 -4.72 -18.59 -0.36
C LEU A 167 -5.90 -19.50 -0.72
N ALA A 168 -5.65 -20.68 -1.30
CA ALA A 168 -6.68 -21.66 -1.59
C ALA A 168 -7.43 -22.08 -0.31
N ARG A 169 -6.70 -22.39 0.76
CA ARG A 169 -7.29 -22.69 2.09
C ARG A 169 -8.14 -21.52 2.59
N ALA A 170 -7.68 -20.29 2.40
CA ALA A 170 -8.43 -19.12 2.85
C ALA A 170 -9.73 -18.89 2.08
N LEU A 171 -9.74 -19.21 0.79
CA LEU A 171 -10.87 -18.98 -0.10
C LEU A 171 -11.93 -20.09 -0.05
N ILE A 172 -11.64 -21.25 0.56
CA ILE A 172 -12.57 -22.39 0.51
C ILE A 172 -13.92 -22.12 1.20
N ASN A 173 -13.90 -21.28 2.23
CA ASN A 173 -15.10 -20.83 2.94
C ASN A 173 -15.77 -19.63 2.28
N ARG A 174 -15.22 -19.10 1.18
CA ARG A 174 -15.71 -17.90 0.47
C ARG A 174 -15.94 -16.72 1.43
N PRO A 175 -14.90 -16.29 2.17
CA PRO A 175 -15.04 -15.19 3.12
C PRO A 175 -15.36 -13.88 2.40
N LYS A 176 -16.06 -12.95 3.06
CA LYS A 176 -16.27 -11.61 2.52
C LYS A 176 -14.99 -10.77 2.49
N VAL A 177 -14.10 -11.00 3.46
CA VAL A 177 -12.83 -10.28 3.62
C VAL A 177 -11.67 -11.26 3.76
N LEU A 178 -10.62 -11.04 2.97
CA LEU A 178 -9.34 -11.72 3.08
C LEU A 178 -8.31 -10.77 3.68
N LEU A 179 -7.76 -11.13 4.84
CA LEU A 179 -6.74 -10.39 5.56
C LEU A 179 -5.36 -11.01 5.27
N LEU A 180 -4.44 -10.23 4.75
CA LEU A 180 -3.12 -10.70 4.30
C LEU A 180 -2.02 -9.97 5.09
N ASP A 181 -1.25 -10.69 5.91
CA ASP A 181 -0.19 -10.13 6.76
C ASP A 181 1.20 -10.39 6.15
N GLU A 182 1.75 -9.41 5.43
CA GLU A 182 3.04 -9.47 4.74
C GLU A 182 3.28 -10.77 3.93
N PRO A 183 2.31 -11.20 3.09
CA PRO A 183 2.33 -12.53 2.49
C PRO A 183 3.44 -12.70 1.43
N LEU A 184 4.11 -11.63 1.01
CA LEU A 184 5.17 -11.65 0.01
C LEU A 184 6.58 -11.41 0.57
N SER A 185 6.69 -11.12 1.87
CA SER A 185 7.94 -10.69 2.51
C SER A 185 9.09 -11.70 2.41
N ALA A 186 8.77 -13.00 2.35
CA ALA A 186 9.75 -14.08 2.28
C ALA A 186 10.15 -14.50 0.86
N LEU A 187 9.58 -13.87 -0.18
CA LEU A 187 9.84 -14.21 -1.58
C LEU A 187 10.94 -13.32 -2.19
N ASP A 188 11.74 -13.89 -3.10
CA ASP A 188 12.68 -13.12 -3.90
C ASP A 188 11.97 -12.17 -4.87
N ALA A 189 12.68 -11.13 -5.32
CA ALA A 189 12.09 -10.06 -6.11
C ALA A 189 11.42 -10.54 -7.42
N LYS A 190 12.01 -11.54 -8.11
CA LYS A 190 11.48 -12.01 -9.39
C LYS A 190 10.21 -12.82 -9.22
N ILE A 191 10.16 -13.70 -8.21
CA ILE A 191 8.94 -14.46 -7.90
C ILE A 191 7.85 -13.52 -7.37
N ARG A 192 8.25 -12.55 -6.54
CA ARG A 192 7.34 -11.58 -5.94
C ARG A 192 6.50 -10.82 -6.98
N GLU A 193 7.12 -10.36 -8.06
CA GLU A 193 6.43 -9.64 -9.13
C GLU A 193 5.29 -10.45 -9.76
N GLY A 194 5.56 -11.70 -10.17
CA GLY A 194 4.52 -12.57 -10.73
C GLY A 194 3.39 -12.87 -9.74
N VAL A 195 3.73 -13.06 -8.46
CA VAL A 195 2.72 -13.30 -7.42
C VAL A 195 1.86 -12.06 -7.15
N ARG A 196 2.41 -10.84 -7.25
CA ARG A 196 1.64 -9.59 -7.15
C ARG A 196 0.53 -9.58 -8.22
N GLU A 197 0.88 -9.86 -9.47
CA GLU A 197 -0.10 -9.93 -10.57
C GLU A 197 -1.17 -10.99 -10.32
N GLU A 198 -0.76 -12.20 -9.89
CA GLU A 198 -1.68 -13.28 -9.54
C GLU A 198 -2.68 -12.88 -8.45
N LEU A 199 -2.22 -12.19 -7.39
CA LEU A 199 -3.08 -11.71 -6.31
C LEU A 199 -4.12 -10.69 -6.81
N ARG A 200 -3.70 -9.76 -7.68
CA ARG A 200 -4.61 -8.76 -8.25
C ARG A 200 -5.64 -9.40 -9.17
N GLU A 201 -5.23 -10.36 -9.99
CA GLU A 201 -6.16 -11.13 -10.81
C GLU A 201 -7.14 -11.95 -9.98
N LEU A 202 -6.66 -12.61 -8.92
CA LEU A 202 -7.48 -13.41 -8.02
C LEU A 202 -8.56 -12.55 -7.35
N GLN A 203 -8.18 -11.37 -6.87
CA GLN A 203 -9.09 -10.42 -6.26
C GLN A 203 -10.18 -10.00 -7.26
N ARG A 204 -9.80 -9.60 -8.49
CA ARG A 204 -10.75 -9.24 -9.55
C ARG A 204 -11.67 -10.39 -9.96
N LYS A 205 -11.15 -11.62 -10.06
CA LYS A 205 -11.92 -12.81 -10.43
C LYS A 205 -12.92 -13.20 -9.34
N THR A 206 -12.57 -13.04 -8.06
CA THR A 206 -13.40 -13.48 -6.92
C THR A 206 -14.34 -12.41 -6.39
N ASN A 207 -14.04 -11.13 -6.65
CA ASN A 207 -14.69 -9.95 -6.09
C ASN A 207 -14.71 -9.94 -4.54
N ILE A 208 -13.72 -10.60 -3.92
CA ILE A 208 -13.53 -10.60 -2.48
C ILE A 208 -12.78 -9.33 -2.09
N THR A 209 -13.05 -8.81 -0.89
CA THR A 209 -12.36 -7.64 -0.35
C THR A 209 -11.03 -8.06 0.25
N PHE A 210 -9.94 -7.42 -0.14
CA PHE A 210 -8.60 -7.74 0.34
C PHE A 210 -8.12 -6.61 1.25
N ILE A 211 -7.65 -6.95 2.44
CA ILE A 211 -6.90 -6.03 3.31
C ILE A 211 -5.48 -6.56 3.42
N TYR A 212 -4.55 -5.82 2.84
CA TYR A 212 -3.16 -6.24 2.64
C TYR A 212 -2.21 -5.40 3.49
N VAL A 213 -1.49 -6.02 4.41
CA VAL A 213 -0.44 -5.35 5.20
C VAL A 213 0.91 -5.58 4.56
N THR A 214 1.66 -4.50 4.35
CA THR A 214 3.03 -4.56 3.86
C THR A 214 3.89 -3.41 4.37
N HIS A 215 5.20 -3.60 4.34
CA HIS A 215 6.19 -2.53 4.48
C HIS A 215 6.81 -2.14 3.14
N ASP A 216 6.51 -2.88 2.05
CA ASP A 216 6.99 -2.62 0.70
C ASP A 216 6.06 -1.63 -0.01
N GLN A 217 6.62 -0.50 -0.41
CA GLN A 217 5.86 0.60 -1.02
C GLN A 217 5.43 0.26 -2.44
N GLU A 218 6.27 -0.46 -3.19
CA GLU A 218 5.95 -0.86 -4.56
C GLU A 218 4.76 -1.81 -4.58
N GLU A 219 4.66 -2.71 -3.60
CA GLU A 219 3.47 -3.58 -3.43
C GLU A 219 2.21 -2.77 -3.24
N ALA A 220 2.23 -1.85 -2.28
CA ALA A 220 1.07 -1.05 -1.95
C ALA A 220 0.64 -0.20 -3.15
N LEU A 221 1.60 0.44 -3.85
CA LEU A 221 1.31 1.29 -5.00
C LEU A 221 0.82 0.50 -6.23
N ALA A 222 1.31 -0.72 -6.45
CA ALA A 222 0.97 -1.52 -7.63
C ALA A 222 -0.34 -2.29 -7.49
N LEU A 223 -0.67 -2.78 -6.28
CA LEU A 223 -1.80 -3.69 -6.06
C LEU A 223 -3.09 -2.99 -5.66
N SER A 224 -2.98 -1.87 -4.95
CA SER A 224 -4.10 -1.36 -4.16
C SER A 224 -4.99 -0.41 -4.94
N ASP A 225 -6.28 -0.45 -4.65
CA ASP A 225 -7.22 0.58 -5.04
C ASP A 225 -7.05 1.81 -4.14
N ARG A 226 -6.88 1.58 -2.83
CA ARG A 226 -6.50 2.60 -1.84
C ARG A 226 -5.50 2.05 -0.82
N ILE A 227 -4.76 2.98 -0.23
CA ILE A 227 -3.71 2.71 0.76
C ILE A 227 -3.99 3.59 1.98
N ALA A 228 -3.93 2.99 3.17
CA ALA A 228 -3.71 3.71 4.42
C ALA A 228 -2.22 3.71 4.76
N VAL A 229 -1.61 4.87 4.84
CA VAL A 229 -0.24 5.04 5.35
C VAL A 229 -0.32 5.23 6.87
N MET A 230 0.35 4.34 7.62
CA MET A 230 0.38 4.36 9.08
C MET A 230 1.76 4.75 9.60
N HIS A 231 1.76 5.57 10.65
CA HIS A 231 2.93 6.00 11.40
C HIS A 231 2.57 6.09 12.88
N ASP A 232 3.42 5.54 13.77
CA ASP A 232 3.23 5.58 15.23
C ASP A 232 1.80 5.27 15.71
N GLY A 233 1.20 4.21 15.14
CA GLY A 233 -0.12 3.72 15.49
C GLY A 233 -1.29 4.56 14.93
N LYS A 234 -1.01 5.64 14.20
CA LYS A 234 -2.02 6.49 13.56
C LYS A 234 -2.06 6.29 12.05
N VAL A 235 -3.19 6.63 11.45
CA VAL A 235 -3.30 6.75 10.00
C VAL A 235 -2.97 8.19 9.59
N GLU A 236 -1.88 8.36 8.84
CA GLU A 236 -1.41 9.66 8.35
C GLU A 236 -2.19 10.12 7.13
N GLN A 237 -2.49 9.19 6.22
CA GLN A 237 -3.22 9.46 5.00
C GLN A 237 -3.89 8.21 4.46
N ILE A 238 -5.09 8.38 3.94
CA ILE A 238 -5.78 7.39 3.12
C ILE A 238 -6.04 8.00 1.75
N GLY A 239 -5.75 7.24 0.68
CA GLY A 239 -6.02 7.68 -0.68
C GLY A 239 -5.65 6.62 -1.71
N THR A 240 -5.91 6.91 -2.98
CA THR A 240 -5.44 6.09 -4.10
C THR A 240 -3.90 6.13 -4.19
N PRO A 241 -3.24 5.13 -4.80
CA PRO A 241 -1.80 5.16 -5.02
C PRO A 241 -1.29 6.49 -5.61
N LYS A 242 -2.04 7.03 -6.59
CA LYS A 242 -1.72 8.31 -7.22
C LYS A 242 -1.76 9.47 -6.22
N GLU A 243 -2.80 9.56 -5.39
CA GLU A 243 -2.93 10.62 -4.39
C GLU A 243 -1.85 10.51 -3.30
N ILE A 244 -1.58 9.30 -2.80
CA ILE A 244 -0.51 9.06 -1.81
C ILE A 244 0.85 9.50 -2.37
N TYR A 245 1.14 9.17 -3.63
CA TYR A 245 2.42 9.47 -4.27
C TYR A 245 2.60 10.95 -4.63
N SER A 246 1.59 11.53 -5.28
CA SER A 246 1.67 12.88 -5.90
C SER A 246 1.15 14.00 -5.01
N ARG A 247 0.27 13.70 -4.04
CA ARG A 247 -0.37 14.68 -3.16
C ARG A 247 -0.29 14.24 -1.69
N PRO A 248 0.92 14.03 -1.14
CA PRO A 248 1.06 13.68 0.26
C PRO A 248 0.49 14.78 1.17
N LYS A 249 -0.24 14.36 2.20
CA LYS A 249 -0.92 15.24 3.17
C LYS A 249 -0.05 15.63 4.35
N THR A 250 1.01 14.87 4.63
CA THR A 250 1.95 15.14 5.72
C THR A 250 3.38 15.02 5.23
N HIS A 251 4.30 15.70 5.93
CA HIS A 251 5.74 15.60 5.67
C HIS A 251 6.22 14.15 5.72
N PHE A 252 5.72 13.37 6.70
CA PHE A 252 6.01 11.96 6.82
C PHE A 252 5.64 11.19 5.55
N VAL A 253 4.41 11.33 5.03
CA VAL A 253 4.00 10.60 3.81
C VAL A 253 4.85 11.01 2.61
N ALA A 254 5.17 12.30 2.48
CA ALA A 254 6.01 12.81 1.39
C ALA A 254 7.41 12.18 1.39
N GLN A 255 8.02 12.06 2.58
CA GLN A 255 9.34 11.47 2.77
C GLN A 255 9.33 9.95 2.72
N PHE A 256 8.26 9.33 3.23
CA PHE A 256 8.15 7.90 3.36
C PHE A 256 7.88 7.24 2.01
N ILE A 257 6.99 7.80 1.19
CA ILE A 257 6.59 7.21 -0.10
C ILE A 257 7.52 7.68 -1.20
N GLY A 258 8.31 6.77 -1.77
CA GLY A 258 9.23 7.05 -2.88
C GLY A 258 10.34 8.04 -2.54
N LYS A 259 11.21 8.32 -3.51
CA LYS A 259 12.22 9.38 -3.36
C LYS A 259 11.59 10.76 -3.62
N ALA A 260 12.12 11.80 -3.00
CA ALA A 260 11.68 13.17 -3.16
C ALA A 260 12.83 14.15 -2.96
N ASN A 261 12.74 15.30 -3.63
CA ASN A 261 13.54 16.47 -3.35
C ASN A 261 12.71 17.44 -2.52
N PHE A 262 13.33 18.00 -1.49
CA PHE A 262 12.70 18.97 -0.61
C PHE A 262 13.45 20.30 -0.71
N LEU A 263 12.72 21.38 -1.00
CA LEU A 263 13.26 22.72 -1.12
C LEU A 263 12.53 23.64 -0.15
N VAL A 264 13.26 24.26 0.76
CA VAL A 264 12.68 25.21 1.72
C VAL A 264 12.76 26.61 1.13
N GLY A 265 11.66 27.36 1.20
CA GLY A 265 11.59 28.72 0.69
C GLY A 265 10.55 29.57 1.36
N THR A 266 10.54 30.86 1.04
CA THR A 266 9.60 31.84 1.59
C THR A 266 8.53 32.19 0.56
N VAL A 267 7.27 32.14 0.95
CA VAL A 267 6.14 32.49 0.08
C VAL A 267 6.18 33.98 -0.25
N LEU A 268 6.25 34.31 -1.53
CA LEU A 268 6.20 35.68 -2.03
C LEU A 268 4.77 36.09 -2.37
N GLU A 269 4.06 35.23 -3.09
CA GLU A 269 2.73 35.52 -3.63
C GLU A 269 1.86 34.27 -3.56
N THR A 270 0.57 34.48 -3.25
CA THR A 270 -0.43 33.40 -3.18
C THR A 270 -1.58 33.74 -4.12
N SER A 271 -2.04 32.73 -4.85
CA SER A 271 -3.22 32.82 -5.71
C SER A 271 -4.02 31.52 -5.65
N ASN A 272 -5.20 31.49 -6.25
CA ASN A 272 -6.03 30.28 -6.29
C ASN A 272 -5.43 29.16 -7.16
N GLU A 273 -4.55 29.48 -8.10
CA GLU A 273 -3.99 28.51 -9.06
C GLU A 273 -2.57 28.05 -8.67
N ALA A 274 -1.81 28.95 -8.04
CA ALA A 274 -0.40 28.75 -7.77
C ALA A 274 0.08 29.60 -6.60
N ILE A 275 1.12 29.13 -5.91
CA ILE A 275 1.94 29.97 -5.04
C ILE A 275 3.31 30.22 -5.67
N VAL A 276 3.89 31.40 -5.40
CA VAL A 276 5.26 31.75 -5.78
C VAL A 276 6.12 31.73 -4.53
N VAL A 277 7.20 30.96 -4.57
CA VAL A 277 8.11 30.74 -3.44
C VAL A 277 9.53 31.15 -3.86
N ASP A 278 10.18 31.94 -3.01
CA ASP A 278 11.61 32.23 -3.13
C ASP A 278 12.44 31.13 -2.48
N VAL A 279 13.23 30.43 -3.29
CA VAL A 279 14.20 29.43 -2.85
C VAL A 279 15.58 29.93 -3.23
N ASN A 280 16.34 30.42 -2.25
CA ASN A 280 17.69 30.96 -2.43
C ASN A 280 17.82 32.04 -3.53
N GLY A 281 16.82 32.92 -3.67
CA GLY A 281 16.80 33.97 -4.69
C GLY A 281 16.18 33.56 -6.02
N VAL A 282 15.74 32.30 -6.16
CA VAL A 282 15.04 31.78 -7.35
C VAL A 282 13.55 31.66 -7.06
N LYS A 283 12.73 32.30 -7.90
CA LYS A 283 11.27 32.21 -7.82
C LYS A 283 10.79 30.92 -8.46
N LEU A 284 10.15 30.07 -7.68
CA LEU A 284 9.52 28.83 -8.13
C LEU A 284 8.00 28.93 -7.95
N ARG A 285 7.25 28.32 -8.87
CA ARG A 285 5.80 28.15 -8.75
C ARG A 285 5.45 26.74 -8.30
N ALA A 286 4.52 26.64 -7.35
CA ALA A 286 4.07 25.37 -6.79
C ALA A 286 2.56 25.34 -6.56
N ILE A 287 2.00 24.14 -6.43
CA ILE A 287 0.60 23.92 -6.08
C ILE A 287 0.49 23.56 -4.61
N SER A 288 -0.43 24.23 -3.91
CA SER A 288 -0.82 23.85 -2.56
C SER A 288 -2.19 23.15 -2.58
N HIS A 289 -2.22 21.89 -2.17
CA HIS A 289 -3.46 21.11 -2.13
C HIS A 289 -4.14 21.13 -0.74
N ASN A 290 -3.35 21.12 0.32
CA ASN A 290 -3.82 20.82 1.67
C ASN A 290 -3.58 21.97 2.66
N SER A 291 -2.96 23.07 2.22
CA SER A 291 -2.69 24.26 3.03
C SER A 291 -2.98 25.53 2.24
N GLN A 292 -3.18 26.63 2.95
CA GLN A 292 -3.26 27.97 2.37
C GLN A 292 -2.14 28.80 2.97
N PRO A 293 -0.90 28.64 2.47
CA PRO A 293 0.23 29.42 2.96
C PRO A 293 -0.05 30.91 2.78
N THR A 294 0.50 31.71 3.68
CA THR A 294 0.41 33.17 3.62
C THR A 294 1.72 33.79 3.13
N THR A 295 1.67 34.98 2.53
CA THR A 295 2.88 35.69 2.13
C THR A 295 3.81 35.91 3.32
N GLY A 296 5.10 35.62 3.14
CA GLY A 296 6.12 35.66 4.19
C GLY A 296 6.28 34.35 4.97
N GLU A 297 5.38 33.39 4.79
CA GLU A 297 5.48 32.08 5.43
C GLU A 297 6.62 31.23 4.82
N THR A 298 7.30 30.46 5.66
CA THR A 298 8.29 29.47 5.19
C THR A 298 7.58 28.15 4.87
N VAL A 299 7.78 27.64 3.67
CA VAL A 299 7.18 26.39 3.18
C VAL A 299 8.23 25.44 2.63
N THR A 300 7.88 24.15 2.57
CA THR A 300 8.69 23.12 1.91
C THR A 300 8.00 22.69 0.61
N LEU A 301 8.72 22.81 -0.49
CA LEU A 301 8.32 22.29 -1.79
C LEU A 301 8.85 20.85 -1.95
N MET A 302 8.02 19.97 -2.47
CA MET A 302 8.40 18.61 -2.87
C MET A 302 8.33 18.47 -4.38
N ILE A 303 9.39 17.88 -4.95
CA ILE A 303 9.43 17.48 -6.36
C ILE A 303 10.01 16.06 -6.44
N ARG A 304 9.33 15.16 -7.14
CA ARG A 304 9.82 13.78 -7.32
C ARG A 304 10.98 13.75 -8.33
N PRO A 305 12.02 12.91 -8.14
CA PRO A 305 13.18 12.89 -9.03
C PRO A 305 12.86 12.68 -10.51
N GLU A 306 11.83 11.90 -10.82
CA GLU A 306 11.38 11.58 -12.18
C GLU A 306 10.56 12.70 -12.84
N GLN A 307 10.21 13.76 -12.10
CA GLN A 307 9.46 14.91 -12.61
C GLN A 307 10.35 16.00 -13.21
N PHE A 308 11.68 15.83 -13.11
CA PHE A 308 12.63 16.72 -13.73
C PHE A 308 12.91 16.31 -15.17
N TYR A 309 12.68 17.24 -16.09
CA TYR A 309 13.15 17.14 -17.45
C TYR A 309 14.56 17.71 -17.54
N ILE A 310 15.45 17.01 -18.23
CA ILE A 310 16.81 17.48 -18.51
C ILE A 310 16.83 18.15 -19.88
N GLY A 311 17.45 19.32 -19.94
CA GLY A 311 17.56 20.14 -21.14
C GLY A 311 17.14 21.59 -20.88
N SER A 312 17.34 22.44 -21.87
CA SER A 312 16.92 23.84 -21.79
C SER A 312 15.52 24.00 -22.38
N HIS A 313 14.61 24.58 -21.62
CA HIS A 313 13.29 24.96 -22.09
C HIS A 313 12.98 26.40 -21.66
N PRO A 314 13.27 27.41 -22.51
CA PRO A 314 13.24 28.82 -22.12
C PRO A 314 11.90 29.34 -21.60
N GLU A 315 10.80 28.69 -21.97
CA GLU A 315 9.44 29.04 -21.55
C GLU A 315 8.99 28.28 -20.28
N ALA A 316 9.85 27.40 -19.74
CA ALA A 316 9.51 26.65 -18.54
C ALA A 316 9.38 27.59 -17.34
N VAL A 317 8.27 27.41 -16.60
CA VAL A 317 7.94 28.20 -15.41
C VAL A 317 8.96 27.97 -14.30
N ASN A 318 9.37 26.71 -14.10
CA ASN A 318 10.35 26.33 -13.10
C ASN A 318 11.58 25.74 -13.80
N GLN A 319 12.74 26.31 -13.49
CA GLN A 319 14.00 25.90 -14.07
C GLN A 319 15.16 26.10 -13.10
N ALA A 320 16.18 25.25 -13.22
CA ALA A 320 17.43 25.35 -12.48
C ALA A 320 18.59 24.86 -13.34
N THR A 321 19.75 25.48 -13.18
CA THR A 321 20.99 25.01 -13.80
C THR A 321 21.96 24.56 -12.72
N GLY A 322 22.70 23.50 -12.99
CA GLY A 322 23.65 22.94 -12.04
C GLY A 322 24.73 22.09 -12.69
N LYS A 323 25.49 21.40 -11.84
CA LYS A 323 26.51 20.44 -12.24
C LYS A 323 26.24 19.08 -11.64
N VAL A 324 26.54 18.02 -12.39
CA VAL A 324 26.38 16.65 -11.95
C VAL A 324 27.47 16.29 -10.93
N ASP A 325 27.07 15.94 -9.72
CA ASP A 325 27.99 15.50 -8.65
C ASP A 325 28.28 14.00 -8.74
N SER A 326 27.25 13.21 -9.01
CA SER A 326 27.33 11.75 -9.05
C SER A 326 26.20 11.14 -9.89
N ILE A 327 26.46 9.97 -10.45
CA ILE A 327 25.52 9.21 -11.28
C ILE A 327 25.43 7.79 -10.73
N THR A 328 24.21 7.31 -10.53
CA THR A 328 23.92 5.96 -10.03
C THR A 328 22.99 5.24 -10.99
N TYR A 329 23.35 4.03 -11.40
CA TYR A 329 22.49 3.18 -12.23
C TYR A 329 21.58 2.34 -11.33
N ILE A 330 20.26 2.42 -11.57
CA ILE A 330 19.22 1.69 -10.84
C ILE A 330 18.39 0.91 -11.87
N GLY A 331 18.91 -0.25 -12.28
CA GLY A 331 18.28 -1.06 -13.32
C GLY A 331 18.21 -0.32 -14.66
N GLN A 332 16.99 -0.01 -15.11
CA GLN A 332 16.74 0.75 -16.35
C GLN A 332 16.79 2.27 -16.15
N LEU A 333 16.88 2.74 -14.91
CA LEU A 333 16.91 4.15 -14.55
C LEU A 333 18.33 4.61 -14.25
N VAL A 334 18.60 5.88 -14.52
CA VAL A 334 19.81 6.58 -14.13
C VAL A 334 19.39 7.70 -13.19
N GLU A 335 19.96 7.69 -12.00
CA GLU A 335 19.79 8.71 -10.99
C GLU A 335 21.01 9.64 -10.97
N CYS A 336 20.78 10.92 -11.22
CA CYS A 336 21.79 11.97 -11.21
C CYS A 336 21.59 12.84 -9.97
N ARG A 337 22.66 13.06 -9.21
CA ARG A 337 22.70 14.11 -8.18
C ARG A 337 23.29 15.37 -8.80
N VAL A 338 22.57 16.48 -8.74
CA VAL A 338 22.89 17.74 -9.40
C VAL A 338 22.93 18.86 -8.37
N THR A 339 24.07 19.51 -8.19
CA THR A 339 24.17 20.72 -7.36
C THR A 339 23.77 21.95 -8.17
N THR A 340 22.75 22.66 -7.71
CA THR A 340 22.16 23.84 -8.34
C THR A 340 22.16 25.04 -7.37
N GLY A 341 21.80 26.24 -7.86
CA GLY A 341 21.62 27.42 -7.00
C GLY A 341 20.49 27.28 -5.96
N ILE A 342 19.52 26.40 -6.20
CA ILE A 342 18.41 26.14 -5.27
C ILE A 342 18.69 24.98 -4.32
N GLY A 343 19.87 24.36 -4.39
CA GLY A 343 20.27 23.22 -3.58
C GLY A 343 20.65 22.01 -4.43
N THR A 344 20.91 20.89 -3.76
CA THR A 344 21.24 19.63 -4.42
C THR A 344 19.97 18.86 -4.74
N LEU A 345 19.78 18.55 -6.02
CA LEU A 345 18.63 17.83 -6.55
C LEU A 345 19.02 16.43 -6.97
N THR A 346 18.14 15.47 -6.75
CA THR A 346 18.19 14.13 -7.28
C THR A 346 17.20 14.05 -8.44
N VAL A 347 17.68 13.65 -9.61
CA VAL A 347 16.94 13.59 -10.87
C VAL A 347 17.03 12.19 -11.42
N THR A 348 15.91 11.62 -11.85
CA THR A 348 15.85 10.24 -12.35
C THR A 348 15.33 10.22 -13.77
N GLN A 349 16.02 9.51 -14.67
CA GLN A 349 15.63 9.34 -16.07
C GLN A 349 15.82 7.90 -16.56
N LEU A 350 15.19 7.56 -17.69
CA LEU A 350 15.46 6.30 -18.38
C LEU A 350 16.90 6.29 -18.92
N GLY A 351 17.63 5.22 -18.63
CA GLY A 351 18.99 5.01 -19.12
C GLY A 351 19.05 4.86 -20.65
N GLY A 352 20.19 5.20 -21.23
CA GLY A 352 20.49 4.97 -22.64
C GLY A 352 20.14 6.11 -23.60
N ARG A 353 19.63 7.25 -23.12
CA ARG A 353 19.36 8.43 -23.97
C ARG A 353 20.53 9.41 -24.04
N GLU A 354 21.25 9.65 -22.94
CA GLU A 354 22.45 10.50 -22.89
C GLU A 354 23.42 10.01 -21.79
N SER A 355 24.72 10.09 -22.03
CA SER A 355 25.76 9.76 -21.04
C SER A 355 26.28 11.03 -20.39
N TYR A 356 25.67 11.45 -19.29
CA TYR A 356 26.25 12.50 -18.45
C TYR A 356 27.48 11.97 -17.72
N THR A 357 28.44 12.85 -17.45
CA THR A 357 29.58 12.54 -16.59
C THR A 357 29.60 13.49 -15.39
N LYS A 358 30.38 13.14 -14.37
CA LYS A 358 30.65 14.06 -13.27
C LYS A 358 31.13 15.42 -13.82
N ASP A 359 30.69 16.49 -13.17
CA ASP A 359 30.94 17.90 -13.52
C ASP A 359 30.28 18.39 -14.83
N SER A 360 29.51 17.54 -15.51
CA SER A 360 28.72 17.97 -16.68
C SER A 360 27.72 19.07 -16.29
N PRO A 361 27.65 20.19 -17.03
CA PRO A 361 26.62 21.19 -16.83
C PRO A 361 25.26 20.62 -17.24
N LEU A 362 24.23 20.94 -16.47
CA LEU A 362 22.91 20.36 -16.67
C LEU A 362 21.82 21.40 -16.38
N SER A 363 20.92 21.56 -17.35
CA SER A 363 19.71 22.37 -17.21
C SER A 363 18.55 21.46 -16.85
N LEU A 364 17.76 21.88 -15.87
CA LEU A 364 16.59 21.18 -15.37
C LEU A 364 15.39 22.08 -15.49
N TYR A 365 14.25 21.50 -15.88
CA TYR A 365 12.96 22.17 -15.80
C TYR A 365 11.86 21.19 -15.38
N TRP A 366 10.78 21.70 -14.81
CA TRP A 366 9.66 20.89 -14.34
C TRP A 366 8.34 21.67 -14.38
N SER A 367 7.23 20.94 -14.38
CA SER A 367 5.90 21.55 -14.37
C SER A 367 5.58 22.16 -13.01
N ILE A 368 4.70 23.16 -13.01
CA ILE A 368 4.07 23.65 -11.78
C ILE A 368 3.28 22.54 -11.08
N ASN A 369 2.65 21.64 -11.84
CA ASN A 369 1.83 20.56 -11.31
C ASN A 369 2.62 19.50 -10.53
N ASP A 370 3.92 19.43 -10.75
CA ASP A 370 4.82 18.44 -10.15
C ASP A 370 5.63 19.01 -8.98
N CYS A 371 5.43 20.30 -8.69
CA CYS A 371 5.98 21.00 -7.54
C CYS A 371 4.87 21.27 -6.54
N VAL A 372 4.83 20.50 -5.45
CA VAL A 372 3.74 20.57 -4.47
C VAL A 372 4.24 21.08 -3.12
N VAL A 373 3.41 21.88 -2.46
CA VAL A 373 3.67 22.35 -1.10
C VAL A 373 3.33 21.25 -0.12
N ILE A 374 4.29 20.93 0.75
CA ILE A 374 4.10 19.99 1.84
C ILE A 374 3.90 20.77 3.14
N PRO A 375 2.94 20.38 4.00
CA PRO A 375 2.83 20.95 5.34
C PRO A 375 4.13 20.79 6.12
N PRO A 376 4.43 21.72 7.05
CA PRO A 376 5.62 21.60 7.89
C PRO A 376 5.59 20.29 8.67
N GLU A 377 6.78 19.79 8.99
CA GLU A 377 6.92 18.62 9.86
C GLU A 377 6.25 18.93 11.22
N ALA A 378 5.32 18.06 11.63
CA ALA A 378 4.71 18.18 12.95
C ALA A 378 5.82 18.01 13.99
N LYS A 379 6.02 19.02 14.84
CA LYS A 379 6.95 18.89 15.96
C LYS A 379 6.44 17.78 16.90
N PRO A 380 7.33 16.88 17.36
CA PRO A 380 6.97 15.71 18.16
C PRO A 380 6.27 16.05 19.47
#